data_AF-A0A259PC60-F1
#
_entry.id   AF-A0A259PC60-F1
#
_cell.length_a   1.000
_cell.length_b   1.000
_cell.length_c   1.000
_cell.angle_alpha   90.00
_cell.angle_beta   90.00
_cell.angle_gamma   90.00
#
_symmetry.space_group_name_H-M   'P 1'
#
loop_
_entity.id
_entity.type
_entity.pdbx_description
1 polymer ?
#
loop_
_entity_poly.entity_id
_entity_poly.type
_entity_poly.pdbx_seq_one_letter_code
_entity_poly.pdbx_strand_id
1 'polypeptide(L)'
;MCGGGGGGGDGGAGAREADRQRRIAAATDQINSIFNGANRDTMYNDQKSAVYDLNKAEVDRQAEVAERANRFGLARSGLVGGSADIDSNAEINRRANEGLIRTGGIADQSAADLKLQDEKTRSNLISMAQSGIDTGSAATMALNGLSVNADQAAAQRNGATIGSLFGDLSQAYLINQQANGVANAYNPYGTNQFIGSQTVRGNGDQGKTL
;
A
#
# COMPACT_ATOMS: atom_id res chain seq x y z
N MET A 1 71.26 -44.92 -26.48
CA MET A 1 71.34 -44.89 -25.02
C MET A 1 70.18 -44.05 -24.49
N CYS A 2 69.59 -44.51 -23.39
CA CYS A 2 68.30 -44.13 -22.81
C CYS A 2 68.16 -42.68 -22.31
N GLY A 3 66.89 -42.29 -22.15
CA GLY A 3 66.36 -41.29 -21.21
C GLY A 3 64.94 -40.90 -21.66
N GLY A 4 63.84 -41.53 -21.24
CA GLY A 4 63.48 -41.90 -19.86
C GLY A 4 63.23 -40.60 -19.10
N GLY A 5 62.03 -40.01 -19.13
CA GLY A 5 60.87 -40.46 -18.36
C GLY A 5 60.82 -39.68 -17.04
N GLY A 6 59.86 -38.79 -16.87
CA GLY A 6 59.73 -37.95 -15.67
C GLY A 6 58.37 -37.25 -15.60
N GLY A 7 57.29 -38.03 -15.71
CA GLY A 7 55.96 -37.59 -15.31
C GLY A 7 55.77 -37.80 -13.81
N GLY A 8 55.05 -36.89 -13.14
CA GLY A 8 54.57 -37.11 -11.78
C GLY A 8 54.66 -35.88 -10.86
N GLY A 9 53.85 -34.85 -11.12
CA GLY A 9 53.72 -33.67 -10.26
C GLY A 9 52.30 -33.35 -9.77
N ASP A 10 51.28 -34.11 -10.19
CA ASP A 10 49.89 -33.64 -10.10
C ASP A 10 49.03 -34.32 -9.00
N GLY A 11 49.53 -35.41 -8.39
CA GLY A 11 48.76 -36.23 -7.45
C GLY A 11 48.33 -35.50 -6.17
N GLY A 12 49.09 -34.50 -5.72
CA GLY A 12 48.74 -33.68 -4.55
C GLY A 12 47.92 -32.43 -4.89
N ALA A 13 47.97 -31.93 -6.12
CA ALA A 13 47.23 -30.75 -6.54
C ALA A 13 45.74 -31.09 -6.72
N GLY A 14 45.43 -32.21 -7.39
CA GLY A 14 44.06 -32.68 -7.56
C GLY A 14 43.35 -33.02 -6.24
N ALA A 15 44.07 -33.66 -5.29
CA ALA A 15 43.50 -34.00 -3.99
C ALA A 15 43.18 -32.75 -3.13
N ARG A 16 44.07 -31.75 -3.13
CA ARG A 16 43.85 -30.48 -2.42
C ARG A 16 42.70 -29.66 -3.02
N GLU A 17 42.59 -29.68 -4.35
CA GLU A 17 41.50 -29.00 -5.05
C GLU A 17 40.14 -29.71 -4.82
N ALA A 18 40.13 -31.05 -4.81
CA ALA A 18 38.95 -31.84 -4.46
C ALA A 18 38.49 -31.61 -3.00
N ASP A 19 39.43 -31.49 -2.05
CA ASP A 19 39.13 -31.12 -0.66
C ASP A 19 38.54 -29.71 -0.55
N ARG A 20 39.08 -28.75 -1.32
CA ARG A 20 38.54 -27.38 -1.38
C ARG A 20 37.11 -27.39 -1.90
N GLN A 21 36.86 -28.06 -3.02
CA GLN A 21 35.53 -28.16 -3.62
C GLN A 21 34.52 -28.83 -2.68
N ARG A 22 34.92 -29.90 -1.96
CA ARG A 22 34.07 -30.54 -0.95
C ARG A 22 33.67 -29.59 0.18
N ARG A 23 34.59 -28.75 0.66
CA ARG A 23 34.30 -27.74 1.70
C ARG A 23 33.35 -26.65 1.19
N ILE A 24 33.56 -26.18 -0.04
CA ILE A 24 32.68 -25.20 -0.68
C ILE A 24 31.27 -25.76 -0.86
N ALA A 25 31.15 -27.00 -1.33
CA ALA A 25 29.86 -27.68 -1.50
C ALA A 25 29.12 -27.83 -0.16
N ALA A 26 29.79 -28.35 0.87
CA ALA A 26 29.21 -28.51 2.20
C ALA A 26 28.75 -27.17 2.81
N ALA A 27 29.52 -26.09 2.65
CA ALA A 27 29.14 -24.76 3.10
C ALA A 27 27.93 -24.21 2.33
N THR A 28 27.89 -24.43 1.01
CA THR A 28 26.77 -24.03 0.15
C THR A 28 25.50 -24.77 0.54
N ASP A 29 25.59 -26.08 0.80
CA ASP A 29 24.47 -26.90 1.24
C ASP A 29 23.96 -26.46 2.62
N GLN A 30 24.88 -26.13 3.54
CA GLN A 30 24.52 -25.61 4.85
C GLN A 30 23.79 -24.26 4.74
N ILE A 31 24.30 -23.33 3.95
CA ILE A 31 23.62 -22.05 3.66
C ILE A 31 22.22 -22.34 3.09
N ASN A 32 22.13 -23.17 2.05
CA ASN A 32 20.86 -23.53 1.43
C ASN A 32 19.87 -24.14 2.44
N SER A 33 20.33 -25.00 3.35
CA SER A 33 19.46 -25.59 4.38
C SER A 33 18.87 -24.55 5.34
N ILE A 34 19.63 -23.51 5.69
CA ILE A 34 19.18 -22.41 6.56
C ILE A 34 18.14 -21.56 5.84
N PHE A 35 18.37 -21.24 4.56
CA PHE A 35 17.44 -20.44 3.75
C PHE A 35 16.21 -21.22 3.24
N ASN A 36 16.31 -22.55 3.12
CA ASN A 36 15.20 -23.44 2.74
C ASN A 36 14.44 -24.01 3.94
N GLY A 37 14.75 -23.57 5.17
CA GLY A 37 14.08 -24.04 6.37
C GLY A 37 12.57 -23.78 6.30
N ALA A 38 11.77 -24.75 6.76
CA ALA A 38 10.30 -24.71 6.71
C ALA A 38 9.67 -23.46 7.35
N ASN A 39 10.40 -22.77 8.24
CA ASN A 39 9.94 -21.54 8.88
C ASN A 39 9.92 -20.32 7.94
N ARG A 40 10.62 -20.35 6.79
CA ARG A 40 10.68 -19.18 5.88
C ARG A 40 9.36 -18.92 5.17
N ASP A 41 8.71 -19.97 4.68
CA ASP A 41 7.40 -19.84 4.03
C ASP A 41 6.34 -19.31 5.02
N THR A 42 6.38 -19.77 6.28
CA THR A 42 5.56 -19.21 7.36
C THR A 42 5.86 -17.74 7.56
N MET A 43 7.13 -17.31 7.64
CA MET A 43 7.48 -15.90 7.82
C MET A 43 7.02 -15.01 6.66
N TYR A 44 7.09 -15.47 5.41
CA TYR A 44 6.58 -14.71 4.26
C TYR A 44 5.06 -14.57 4.33
N ASN A 45 4.36 -15.64 4.72
CA ASN A 45 2.91 -15.60 4.91
C ASN A 45 2.52 -14.69 6.09
N ASP A 46 3.25 -14.74 7.20
CA ASP A 46 3.02 -13.88 8.37
C ASP A 46 3.26 -12.40 8.02
N GLN A 47 4.30 -12.11 7.22
CA GLN A 47 4.54 -10.76 6.68
C GLN A 47 3.35 -10.30 5.85
N LYS A 48 2.91 -11.12 4.90
CA LYS A 48 1.76 -10.83 4.04
C LYS A 48 0.50 -10.57 4.86
N SER A 49 0.16 -11.47 5.78
CA SER A 49 -1.03 -11.34 6.63
C SER A 49 -0.95 -10.10 7.53
N ALA A 50 0.18 -9.85 8.18
CA ALA A 50 0.32 -8.67 9.04
C ALA A 50 0.18 -7.36 8.27
N VAL A 51 0.79 -7.25 7.08
CA VAL A 51 0.63 -6.07 6.22
C VAL A 51 -0.82 -5.96 5.75
N TYR A 52 -1.44 -7.07 5.32
CA TYR A 52 -2.83 -7.09 4.91
C TYR A 52 -3.76 -6.60 6.03
N ASP A 53 -3.64 -7.14 7.23
CA ASP A 53 -4.49 -6.82 8.38
C ASP A 53 -4.35 -5.37 8.81
N LEU A 54 -3.11 -4.84 8.84
CA LEU A 54 -2.85 -3.43 9.16
C LEU A 54 -3.53 -2.48 8.17
N ASN A 55 -3.36 -2.77 6.87
CA ASN A 55 -3.93 -1.96 5.80
C ASN A 55 -5.45 -2.09 5.74
N LYS A 56 -5.99 -3.30 5.95
CA LYS A 56 -7.43 -3.54 6.04
C LYS A 56 -8.05 -2.72 7.18
N ALA A 57 -7.44 -2.75 8.36
CA ALA A 57 -7.92 -1.95 9.49
C ALA A 57 -7.91 -0.45 9.18
N GLU A 58 -6.94 0.03 8.38
CA GLU A 58 -6.91 1.42 7.94
C GLU A 58 -7.99 1.74 6.90
N VAL A 59 -8.21 0.87 5.91
CA VAL A 59 -9.32 1.00 4.94
C VAL A 59 -10.65 1.11 5.68
N ASP A 60 -10.91 0.20 6.62
CA ASP A 60 -12.15 0.15 7.40
C ASP A 60 -12.32 1.44 8.22
N ARG A 61 -11.25 1.91 8.89
CA ARG A 61 -11.27 3.18 9.62
C ARG A 61 -11.59 4.37 8.73
N GLN A 62 -10.94 4.48 7.57
CA GLN A 62 -11.18 5.61 6.67
C GLN A 62 -12.59 5.56 6.06
N ALA A 63 -13.11 4.36 5.77
CA ALA A 63 -14.48 4.18 5.30
C ALA A 63 -15.49 4.69 6.34
N GLU A 64 -15.36 4.30 7.61
CA GLU A 64 -16.25 4.80 8.68
C GLU A 64 -16.19 6.32 8.83
N VAL A 65 -15.00 6.92 8.74
CA VAL A 65 -14.84 8.37 8.80
C VAL A 65 -15.52 9.03 7.61
N ALA A 66 -15.38 8.47 6.41
CA ALA A 66 -16.01 8.95 5.19
C ALA A 66 -17.54 8.84 5.26
N GLU A 67 -18.08 7.72 5.76
CA GLU A 67 -19.53 7.54 5.97
C GLU A 67 -20.10 8.59 6.92
N ARG A 68 -19.45 8.82 8.06
CA ARG A 68 -19.88 9.86 9.01
C ARG A 68 -19.85 11.24 8.35
N ALA A 69 -18.74 11.60 7.70
CA ALA A 69 -18.57 12.89 7.04
C ALA A 69 -19.63 13.10 5.94
N ASN A 70 -19.86 12.08 5.11
CA ASN A 70 -20.89 12.07 4.08
C ASN A 70 -22.28 12.28 4.69
N ARG A 71 -22.64 11.49 5.72
CA ARG A 71 -23.93 11.63 6.41
C ARG A 71 -24.14 13.02 7.01
N PHE A 72 -23.10 13.61 7.63
CA PHE A 72 -23.17 14.99 8.12
C PHE A 72 -23.33 16.00 6.98
N GLY A 73 -22.62 15.80 5.87
CA GLY A 73 -22.72 16.63 4.67
C GLY A 73 -24.11 16.58 4.02
N LEU A 74 -24.70 15.39 3.94
CA LEU A 74 -26.05 15.16 3.44
C LEU A 74 -27.10 15.73 4.40
N ALA A 75 -26.88 15.60 5.72
CA ALA A 75 -27.81 16.11 6.72
C ALA A 75 -27.90 17.64 6.64
N ARG A 76 -26.77 18.30 6.45
CA ARG A 76 -26.71 19.75 6.24
C ARG A 76 -27.41 20.20 4.97
N SER A 77 -27.38 19.40 3.90
CA SER A 77 -28.07 19.71 2.65
C SER A 77 -29.52 19.21 2.59
N GLY A 78 -30.02 18.56 3.65
CA GLY A 78 -31.37 17.99 3.67
C GLY A 78 -31.57 16.80 2.74
N LEU A 79 -30.48 16.16 2.29
CA LEU A 79 -30.49 15.06 1.32
C LEU A 79 -30.41 13.66 1.98
N VAL A 80 -30.38 13.59 3.32
CA VAL A 80 -30.36 12.32 4.07
C VAL A 80 -31.62 11.50 3.77
N GLY A 81 -31.43 10.20 3.52
CA GLY A 81 -32.52 9.28 3.19
C GLY A 81 -33.06 9.39 1.75
N GLY A 82 -32.46 10.26 0.93
CA GLY A 82 -32.74 10.34 -0.51
C GLY A 82 -31.81 9.45 -1.35
N SER A 83 -31.97 9.48 -2.67
CA SER A 83 -31.09 8.75 -3.60
C SER A 83 -29.62 9.17 -3.47
N ALA A 84 -29.36 10.45 -3.18
CA ALA A 84 -28.01 10.97 -2.96
C ALA A 84 -27.28 10.29 -1.78
N ASP A 85 -28.01 9.88 -0.73
CA ASP A 85 -27.45 9.15 0.41
C ASP A 85 -27.07 7.71 0.01
N ILE A 86 -27.97 7.04 -0.71
CA ILE A 86 -27.77 5.68 -1.21
C ILE A 86 -26.58 5.62 -2.18
N ASP A 87 -26.53 6.54 -3.15
CA ASP A 87 -25.48 6.60 -4.15
C ASP A 87 -24.11 6.88 -3.52
N SER A 88 -24.06 7.79 -2.54
CA SER A 88 -22.82 8.14 -1.85
C SER A 88 -22.32 6.99 -0.95
N ASN A 89 -23.22 6.27 -0.29
CA ASN A 89 -22.83 5.07 0.47
C ASN A 89 -22.39 3.91 -0.45
N ALA A 90 -23.01 3.76 -1.63
CA ALA A 90 -22.56 2.79 -2.63
C ALA A 90 -21.16 3.12 -3.15
N GLU A 91 -20.85 4.39 -3.35
CA GLU A 91 -19.52 4.87 -3.73
C GLU A 91 -18.48 4.57 -2.64
N ILE A 92 -18.79 4.87 -1.37
CA ILE A 92 -17.89 4.61 -0.25
C ILE A 92 -17.56 3.11 -0.15
N ASN A 93 -18.58 2.26 -0.25
CA ASN A 93 -18.40 0.80 -0.26
C ASN A 93 -17.54 0.33 -1.43
N ARG A 94 -17.72 0.91 -2.63
CA ARG A 94 -16.89 0.55 -3.79
C ARG A 94 -15.42 0.89 -3.53
N ARG A 95 -15.13 2.08 -3.02
CA ARG A 95 -13.78 2.54 -2.70
C ARG A 95 -13.14 1.73 -1.58
N ALA A 96 -13.90 1.36 -0.55
CA ALA A 96 -13.44 0.48 0.50
C ALA A 96 -13.01 -0.87 -0.09
N ASN A 97 -13.84 -1.49 -0.93
CA ASN A 97 -13.51 -2.74 -1.61
C ASN A 97 -12.28 -2.61 -2.53
N GLU A 98 -12.15 -1.52 -3.29
CA GLU A 98 -10.95 -1.22 -4.07
C GLU A 98 -9.70 -1.07 -3.19
N GLY A 99 -9.84 -0.42 -2.03
CA GLY A 99 -8.79 -0.31 -1.02
C GLY A 99 -8.35 -1.66 -0.47
N LEU A 100 -9.29 -2.58 -0.22
CA LEU A 100 -8.98 -3.95 0.22
C LEU A 100 -8.24 -4.75 -0.86
N ILE A 101 -8.58 -4.57 -2.14
CA ILE A 101 -7.85 -5.20 -3.24
C ILE A 101 -6.41 -4.68 -3.32
N ARG A 102 -6.24 -3.35 -3.22
CA ARG A 102 -4.90 -2.73 -3.18
C ARG A 102 -4.09 -3.18 -1.96
N THR A 103 -4.75 -3.35 -0.83
CA THR A 103 -4.17 -3.92 0.39
C THR A 103 -3.57 -5.30 0.13
N GLY A 104 -4.28 -6.17 -0.59
CA GLY A 104 -3.75 -7.47 -1.03
C GLY A 104 -2.48 -7.33 -1.87
N GLY A 105 -2.47 -6.42 -2.84
CA GLY A 105 -1.29 -6.16 -3.67
C GLY A 105 -0.08 -5.64 -2.89
N ILE A 106 -0.29 -4.73 -1.92
CA ILE A 106 0.77 -4.22 -1.04
C ILE A 106 1.34 -5.34 -0.16
N ALA A 107 0.48 -6.19 0.39
CA ALA A 107 0.87 -7.34 1.19
C ALA A 107 1.68 -8.37 0.39
N ASP A 108 1.24 -8.67 -0.84
CA ASP A 108 1.97 -9.53 -1.77
C ASP A 108 3.34 -8.97 -2.11
N GLN A 109 3.42 -7.67 -2.41
CA GLN A 109 4.69 -7.01 -2.69
C GLN A 109 5.64 -7.06 -1.48
N SER A 110 5.14 -6.83 -0.27
CA SER A 110 5.98 -6.87 0.94
C SER A 110 6.57 -8.25 1.20
N ALA A 111 5.80 -9.32 0.98
CA ALA A 111 6.32 -10.68 1.10
C ALA A 111 7.34 -11.02 0.00
N ALA A 112 7.09 -10.56 -1.23
CA ALA A 112 8.03 -10.71 -2.34
C ALA A 112 9.35 -9.97 -2.06
N ASP A 113 9.29 -8.75 -1.52
CA ASP A 113 10.47 -7.95 -1.17
C ASP A 113 11.32 -8.63 -0.09
N LEU A 114 10.69 -9.19 0.94
CA LEU A 114 11.39 -9.97 1.97
C LEU A 114 12.11 -11.18 1.36
N LYS A 115 11.40 -11.95 0.52
CA LYS A 115 11.98 -13.11 -0.17
C LYS A 115 13.16 -12.71 -1.07
N LEU A 116 13.05 -11.59 -1.78
CA LEU A 116 14.14 -11.06 -2.62
C LEU A 116 15.36 -10.65 -1.78
N GLN A 117 15.16 -10.05 -0.60
CA GLN A 117 16.25 -9.71 0.31
C GLN A 117 16.97 -10.96 0.82
N ASP A 118 16.23 -12.03 1.14
CA ASP A 118 16.83 -13.28 1.57
C ASP A 118 17.62 -13.96 0.45
N GLU A 119 17.09 -14.02 -0.77
CA GLU A 119 17.80 -14.58 -1.92
C GLU A 119 19.07 -13.78 -2.24
N LYS A 120 19.04 -12.45 -2.07
CA LYS A 120 20.24 -11.62 -2.21
C LYS A 120 21.28 -11.95 -1.15
N THR A 121 20.88 -12.03 0.12
CA THR A 121 21.78 -12.41 1.23
C THR A 121 22.37 -13.80 1.00
N ARG A 122 21.54 -14.77 0.60
CA ARG A 122 21.95 -16.12 0.24
C ARG A 122 22.97 -16.12 -0.89
N SER A 123 22.69 -15.42 -2.00
CA SER A 123 23.59 -15.34 -3.15
C SER A 123 24.96 -14.74 -2.79
N ASN A 124 24.98 -13.71 -1.95
CA ASN A 124 26.22 -13.12 -1.44
C ASN A 124 27.04 -14.11 -0.61
N LEU A 125 26.37 -14.88 0.27
CA LEU A 125 27.03 -15.89 1.11
C LEU A 125 27.54 -17.07 0.30
N ILE A 126 26.80 -17.51 -0.72
CA ILE A 126 27.26 -18.55 -1.66
C ILE A 126 28.49 -18.07 -2.42
N SER A 127 28.49 -16.82 -2.89
CA SER A 127 29.64 -16.22 -3.57
C SER A 127 30.87 -16.15 -2.66
N MET A 128 30.68 -15.85 -1.37
CA MET A 128 31.74 -15.91 -0.35
C MET A 128 32.21 -17.33 -0.04
N ALA A 129 31.30 -18.31 -0.03
CA ALA A 129 31.65 -19.71 0.15
C ALA A 129 32.49 -20.21 -1.04
N GLN A 130 32.13 -19.83 -2.27
CA GLN A 130 32.85 -20.18 -3.50
C GLN A 130 34.26 -19.58 -3.57
N SER A 131 34.46 -18.36 -3.07
CA SER A 131 35.80 -17.77 -2.99
C SER A 131 36.68 -18.48 -1.94
N GLY A 132 36.08 -19.23 -1.02
CA GLY A 132 36.77 -20.03 -0.01
C GLY A 132 37.25 -19.21 1.19
N ILE A 133 36.76 -17.98 1.35
CA ILE A 133 37.25 -17.02 2.34
C ILE A 133 36.80 -17.38 3.76
N ASP A 134 35.59 -17.94 3.97
CA ASP A 134 35.10 -18.15 5.34
C ASP A 134 33.93 -19.16 5.46
N THR A 135 34.16 -20.40 5.04
CA THR A 135 33.13 -21.45 5.08
C THR A 135 32.76 -21.91 6.50
N GLY A 136 33.64 -21.68 7.49
CA GLY A 136 33.43 -22.10 8.88
C GLY A 136 32.44 -21.25 9.68
N SER A 137 32.24 -19.98 9.28
CA SER A 137 31.33 -19.03 9.92
C SER A 137 30.08 -18.71 9.08
N ALA A 138 29.95 -19.33 7.91
CA ALA A 138 28.90 -19.07 6.93
C ALA A 138 27.48 -19.23 7.49
N ALA A 139 27.26 -20.22 8.37
CA ALA A 139 25.97 -20.43 9.02
C ALA A 139 25.59 -19.26 9.95
N THR A 140 26.54 -18.75 10.73
CA THR A 140 26.32 -17.60 11.62
C THR A 140 26.03 -16.34 10.82
N MET A 141 26.74 -16.13 9.71
CA MET A 141 26.47 -15.01 8.79
C MET A 141 25.11 -15.13 8.11
N ALA A 142 24.71 -16.33 7.70
CA ALA A 142 23.37 -16.61 7.19
C ALA A 142 22.28 -16.27 8.21
N LEU A 143 22.43 -16.74 9.46
CA LEU A 143 21.49 -16.46 10.54
C LEU A 143 21.40 -14.96 10.86
N ASN A 144 22.54 -14.26 10.92
CA ASN A 144 22.56 -12.81 11.12
C ASN A 144 21.88 -12.06 9.96
N GLY A 145 22.17 -12.44 8.72
CA GLY A 145 21.55 -11.83 7.54
C GLY A 145 20.03 -12.05 7.52
N LEU A 146 19.57 -13.25 7.88
CA LEU A 146 18.14 -13.55 8.03
C LEU A 146 17.48 -12.76 9.16
N SER A 147 18.17 -12.59 10.30
CA SER A 147 17.66 -11.78 11.41
C SER A 147 17.48 -10.33 10.98
N VAL A 148 18.48 -9.74 10.31
CA VAL A 148 18.40 -8.37 9.80
C VAL A 148 17.28 -8.21 8.78
N ASN A 149 17.12 -9.17 7.87
CA ASN A 149 16.03 -9.16 6.90
C ASN A 149 14.66 -9.25 7.58
N ALA A 150 14.53 -10.06 8.65
CA ALA A 150 13.31 -10.15 9.43
C ALA A 150 12.99 -8.84 10.17
N ASP A 151 13.99 -8.19 10.76
CA ASP A 151 13.85 -6.90 11.43
C ASP A 151 13.46 -5.79 10.44
N GLN A 152 14.05 -5.80 9.24
CA GLN A 152 13.67 -4.88 8.16
C GLN A 152 12.24 -5.12 7.69
N ALA A 153 11.81 -6.37 7.54
CA ALA A 153 10.43 -6.69 7.18
C ALA A 153 9.44 -6.19 8.24
N ALA A 154 9.78 -6.36 9.53
CA ALA A 154 8.99 -5.85 10.64
C ALA A 154 8.92 -4.32 10.63
N ALA A 155 10.02 -3.63 10.31
CA ALA A 155 10.03 -2.17 10.16
C ALA A 155 9.19 -1.71 8.95
N GLN A 156 9.25 -2.43 7.82
CA GLN A 156 8.44 -2.14 6.64
C GLN A 156 6.94 -2.27 6.91
N ARG A 157 6.49 -3.20 7.77
CA ARG A 157 5.08 -3.31 8.19
C ARG A 157 4.54 -1.99 8.73
N ASN A 158 5.35 -1.25 9.48
CA ASN A 158 4.94 0.01 10.09
C ASN A 158 4.84 1.17 9.08
N GLY A 159 5.52 1.07 7.93
CA GLY A 159 5.53 2.08 6.87
C GLY A 159 4.63 1.76 5.67
N ALA A 160 4.32 0.48 5.43
CA ALA A 160 3.46 0.02 4.36
C ALA A 160 1.99 0.23 4.73
N THR A 161 1.54 1.49 4.66
CA THR A 161 0.15 1.87 4.91
C THR A 161 -0.52 2.34 3.62
N ILE A 162 -1.81 2.03 3.49
CA ILE A 162 -2.63 2.51 2.41
C ILE A 162 -2.80 4.02 2.63
N GLY A 163 -2.47 4.81 1.61
CA GLY A 163 -2.60 6.27 1.70
C GLY A 163 -4.04 6.72 1.92
N SER A 164 -4.30 8.03 1.86
CA SER A 164 -5.66 8.55 1.98
C SER A 164 -6.53 8.10 0.79
N LEU A 165 -7.47 7.17 1.03
CA LEU A 165 -8.38 6.62 0.03
C LEU A 165 -9.60 7.52 -0.21
N PHE A 166 -9.97 8.29 0.82
CA PHE A 166 -11.20 9.09 0.84
C PHE A 166 -10.93 10.61 0.91
N GLY A 167 -9.66 11.04 0.93
CA GLY A 167 -9.29 12.46 0.96
C GLY A 167 -9.95 13.27 -0.16
N ASP A 168 -10.00 12.69 -1.37
CA ASP A 168 -10.61 13.31 -2.54
C ASP A 168 -12.14 13.39 -2.46
N LEU A 169 -12.80 12.48 -1.71
CA LEU A 169 -14.26 12.48 -1.55
C LEU A 169 -14.71 13.69 -0.71
N SER A 170 -13.94 14.03 0.33
CA SER A 170 -14.23 15.19 1.19
C SER A 170 -14.07 16.52 0.43
N GLN A 171 -13.06 16.61 -0.45
CA GLN A 171 -12.84 17.78 -1.30
C GLN A 171 -13.87 17.84 -2.42
N ALA A 172 -14.18 16.74 -3.10
CA ALA A 172 -15.18 16.72 -4.17
C ALA A 172 -16.57 17.12 -3.68
N TYR A 173 -16.95 16.71 -2.46
CA TYR A 173 -18.22 17.12 -1.84
C TYR A 173 -18.22 18.60 -1.46
N LEU A 174 -17.12 19.12 -0.88
CA LEU A 174 -16.97 20.56 -0.60
C LEU A 174 -16.99 21.40 -1.89
N ILE A 175 -16.30 20.95 -2.94
CA ILE A 175 -16.26 21.60 -4.26
C ILE A 175 -17.64 21.57 -4.91
N ASN A 176 -18.38 20.44 -4.84
CA ASN A 176 -19.75 20.37 -5.35
C ASN A 176 -20.73 21.18 -4.50
N GLN A 177 -20.54 21.28 -3.19
CA GLN A 177 -21.39 22.09 -2.33
C GLN A 177 -21.12 23.59 -2.52
N GLN A 178 -19.87 23.99 -2.77
CA GLN A 178 -19.53 25.36 -3.17
C GLN A 178 -20.06 25.66 -4.57
N ALA A 179 -19.92 24.75 -5.54
CA ALA A 179 -20.45 24.93 -6.88
C ALA A 179 -21.99 25.00 -6.90
N ASN A 180 -22.69 24.15 -6.14
CA ASN A 180 -24.14 24.19 -6.01
C ASN A 180 -24.65 25.35 -5.13
N GLY A 181 -23.88 25.77 -4.13
CA GLY A 181 -24.16 26.96 -3.33
C GLY A 181 -23.99 28.25 -4.14
N VAL A 182 -22.98 28.30 -5.01
CA VAL A 182 -22.78 29.41 -5.96
C VAL A 182 -23.84 29.35 -7.06
N ALA A 183 -24.24 28.17 -7.55
CA ALA A 183 -25.34 28.02 -8.52
C ALA A 183 -26.72 28.38 -7.93
N ASN A 184 -26.99 28.08 -6.66
CA ASN A 184 -28.21 28.52 -5.96
C ASN A 184 -28.17 29.99 -5.54
N ALA A 185 -26.98 30.56 -5.29
CA ALA A 185 -26.81 32.01 -5.10
C ALA A 185 -26.93 32.78 -6.43
N TYR A 186 -26.58 32.14 -7.55
CA TYR A 186 -26.82 32.61 -8.91
C TYR A 186 -28.19 32.13 -9.40
N ASN A 187 -29.27 32.55 -8.73
CA ASN A 187 -30.60 32.55 -9.34
C ASN A 187 -30.89 33.96 -9.91
N PRO A 188 -30.47 34.28 -11.16
CA PRO A 188 -30.69 35.59 -11.78
C PRO A 188 -32.16 35.88 -12.16
N TYR A 189 -33.13 35.04 -11.75
CA TYR A 189 -34.54 35.18 -12.12
C TYR A 189 -35.49 35.38 -10.93
N GLY A 190 -34.99 35.80 -9.77
CA GLY A 190 -35.77 36.04 -8.55
C GLY A 190 -36.45 37.42 -8.43
N THR A 191 -36.46 38.26 -9.46
CA THR A 191 -37.08 39.61 -9.39
C THR A 191 -38.27 39.72 -10.33
N ASN A 192 -39.33 38.95 -10.05
CA ASN A 192 -40.66 39.23 -10.59
C ASN A 192 -41.57 39.64 -9.43
N GLN A 193 -41.32 40.83 -8.89
CA GLN A 193 -42.31 41.49 -8.05
C GLN A 193 -43.47 41.95 -8.92
N PHE A 194 -44.50 41.11 -8.93
CA PHE A 194 -45.88 41.42 -9.27
C PHE A 194 -46.27 42.81 -8.71
N ILE A 195 -46.42 43.82 -9.57
CA ILE A 195 -47.21 45.01 -9.26
C ILE A 195 -48.54 44.83 -9.98
N GLY A 196 -49.54 44.34 -9.24
CA GLY A 196 -50.88 44.11 -9.77
C GLY A 196 -51.94 44.09 -8.67
N SER A 197 -52.57 45.26 -8.47
CA SER A 197 -53.97 45.44 -8.04
C SER A 197 -54.32 45.40 -6.54
N GLN A 198 -54.70 46.54 -5.94
CA GLN A 198 -56.12 46.93 -5.71
C GLN A 198 -56.28 48.13 -4.76
N THR A 199 -57.00 49.14 -5.28
CA THR A 199 -58.09 49.88 -4.61
C THR A 199 -57.84 50.58 -3.27
N VAL A 200 -57.65 51.90 -3.32
CA VAL A 200 -58.19 52.82 -2.29
C VAL A 200 -59.02 53.90 -2.99
N ARG A 201 -60.33 53.88 -2.73
CA ARG A 201 -61.28 54.94 -3.05
C ARG A 201 -61.13 56.05 -2.01
N GLY A 202 -60.99 57.31 -2.44
CA GLY A 202 -61.02 58.47 -1.56
C GLY A 202 -61.12 59.78 -2.36
N ASN A 203 -62.22 60.50 -2.16
CA ASN A 203 -62.72 61.67 -2.88
C ASN A 203 -61.82 62.92 -2.88
N GLY A 204 -62.08 63.81 -3.85
CA GLY A 204 -61.78 65.26 -3.83
C GLY A 204 -61.00 65.68 -5.07
N ASP A 205 -61.62 65.93 -6.22
CA ASP A 205 -62.29 67.20 -6.60
C ASP A 205 -61.33 68.40 -6.74
N GLN A 206 -61.61 69.23 -7.75
CA GLN A 206 -60.92 70.46 -8.21
C GLN A 206 -59.66 70.19 -9.07
N GLY A 207 -59.59 70.42 -10.39
CA GLY A 207 -60.31 71.37 -11.23
C GLY A 207 -59.51 72.68 -11.38
N LYS A 208 -59.21 73.03 -12.63
CA LYS A 208 -58.90 74.39 -13.18
C LYS A 208 -57.46 74.93 -13.22
N THR A 209 -56.95 74.95 -14.46
CA THR A 209 -56.54 76.12 -15.29
C THR A 209 -55.61 77.21 -14.72
N LEU A 210 -54.63 77.50 -15.60
CA LEU A 210 -53.66 78.62 -15.69
C LEU A 210 -52.33 78.40 -14.98
#